data_AF-A0A396H4N3-F1
#
_entry.id   AF-A0A396H4N3-F1
#
_cell.length_a   1.000
_cell.length_b   1.000
_cell.length_c   1.000
_cell.angle_alpha   90.00
_cell.angle_beta   90.00
_cell.angle_gamma   90.00
#
_symmetry.space_group_name_H-M   'P 1'
#
loop_
_entity.id
_entity.type
_entity.pdbx_description
1 polymer ?
#
loop_
_entity_poly.entity_id
_entity_poly.type
_entity_poly.pdbx_seq_one_letter_code
_entity_poly.pdbx_strand_id
1 'polypeptide(L)'
;MCESLNSAVVPLFEKTLTASDVGRLGRMVLPKSCVETYFPPISEPGGVYLQIEDVKGKKLVFKFRFWPNNSSRIYVLEGVHAWIQSMQLQVGDFGIFYYPLIVQ
;
A
#
# COMPACT_ATOMS: atom_id res chain seq x y z
N MET A 1 24.56 13.57 -18.47
CA MET A 1 23.19 13.41 -18.99
C MET A 1 22.82 11.96 -18.75
N CYS A 2 22.17 11.65 -17.62
CA CYS A 2 21.65 10.31 -17.40
C CYS A 2 20.28 10.25 -18.04
N GLU A 3 20.14 9.34 -19.01
CA GLU A 3 18.91 9.08 -19.74
C GLU A 3 17.80 8.70 -18.75
N SER A 4 16.70 9.45 -18.81
CA SER A 4 15.44 9.06 -18.17
C SER A 4 14.95 7.80 -18.86
N LEU A 5 15.32 6.64 -18.32
CA LEU A 5 14.65 5.39 -18.64
C LEU A 5 13.17 5.64 -18.41
N ASN A 6 12.36 5.52 -19.48
CA ASN A 6 10.92 5.40 -19.35
C ASN A 6 10.66 4.21 -18.41
N SER A 7 10.54 4.47 -17.11
CA SER A 7 10.20 3.46 -16.12
C SER A 7 8.81 2.99 -16.45
N ALA A 8 8.72 1.87 -17.16
CA ALA A 8 7.44 1.24 -17.42
C ALA A 8 6.78 0.94 -16.08
N VAL A 9 5.62 1.55 -15.86
CA VAL A 9 4.81 1.32 -14.67
C VAL A 9 4.16 -0.06 -14.82
N VAL A 10 4.48 -0.99 -13.92
CA VAL A 10 3.97 -2.38 -13.98
C VAL A 10 2.92 -2.58 -12.88
N PRO A 11 1.69 -3.01 -13.20
CA PRO A 11 0.69 -3.31 -12.17
C PRO A 11 1.14 -4.51 -11.32
N LEU A 12 1.03 -4.38 -10.01
CA LEU A 12 1.41 -5.41 -9.04
C LEU A 12 0.19 -6.14 -8.51
N PHE A 13 -0.76 -5.41 -7.92
CA PHE A 13 -2.01 -5.96 -7.41
C PHE A 13 -3.03 -4.87 -7.11
N GLU A 14 -4.28 -5.30 -6.94
CA GLU A 14 -5.39 -4.45 -6.54
C GLU A 14 -5.86 -4.81 -5.13
N LYS A 15 -6.40 -3.83 -4.43
CA LYS A 15 -7.08 -4.03 -3.14
C LYS A 15 -8.43 -3.31 -3.17
N THR A 16 -9.52 -4.07 -3.15
CA THR A 16 -10.86 -3.54 -2.91
C THR A 16 -10.97 -3.02 -1.48
N LEU A 17 -11.34 -1.77 -1.28
CA LEU A 17 -11.47 -1.14 0.02
C LEU A 17 -12.68 -1.68 0.78
N THR A 18 -12.44 -2.15 2.00
CA THR A 18 -13.48 -2.56 2.94
C THR A 18 -13.88 -1.41 3.86
N ALA A 19 -14.96 -1.57 4.62
CA ALA A 19 -15.39 -0.60 5.63
C ALA A 19 -14.31 -0.28 6.68
N SER A 20 -13.44 -1.24 7.03
CA SER A 20 -12.35 -0.98 7.96
C SER A 20 -11.22 -0.16 7.33
N ASP A 21 -10.99 -0.32 6.03
CA ASP A 21 -9.90 0.37 5.31
C ASP A 21 -10.18 1.87 5.18
N VAL A 22 -11.43 2.24 4.86
CA VAL A 22 -11.90 3.64 4.84
C VAL A 22 -12.25 4.19 6.23
N GLY A 23 -12.11 3.36 7.26
CA GLY A 23 -12.49 3.70 8.62
C GLY A 23 -11.55 4.70 9.28
N ARG A 24 -11.97 5.18 10.46
CA ARG A 24 -11.24 6.18 11.26
C ARG A 24 -9.89 5.72 11.78
N LEU A 25 -9.63 4.42 11.78
CA LEU A 25 -8.36 3.87 12.26
C LEU A 25 -7.22 4.13 11.27
N GLY A 26 -7.52 4.44 10.00
CA GLY A 26 -6.52 4.75 8.99
C GLY A 26 -5.57 3.58 8.73
N ARG A 27 -6.11 2.35 8.72
CA ARG A 27 -5.36 1.10 8.49
C ARG A 27 -6.01 0.32 7.37
N MET A 28 -5.22 -0.06 6.39
CA MET A 28 -5.64 -0.91 5.29
C MET A 28 -5.02 -2.30 5.42
N VAL A 29 -5.83 -3.35 5.45
CA VAL A 29 -5.33 -4.73 5.38
C VAL A 29 -4.95 -5.05 3.94
N LEU A 30 -3.79 -5.64 3.69
CA LEU A 30 -3.33 -5.96 2.34
C LEU A 30 -3.47 -7.46 2.01
N PRO A 31 -3.63 -7.84 0.72
CA PRO A 31 -3.67 -9.24 0.31
C PRO A 31 -2.30 -9.90 0.54
N LYS A 32 -2.26 -10.93 1.40
CA LYS A 32 -1.01 -11.56 1.87
C LYS A 32 -0.08 -11.99 0.73
N SER A 33 -0.59 -12.78 -0.23
CA SER A 33 0.21 -13.33 -1.32
C SER A 33 0.85 -12.25 -2.19
N CYS A 34 0.10 -11.18 -2.50
CA CYS A 34 0.60 -10.06 -3.28
C CYS A 34 1.71 -9.32 -2.53
N VAL A 35 1.51 -9.06 -1.24
CA VAL A 35 2.51 -8.38 -0.41
C VAL A 35 3.80 -9.17 -0.29
N GLU A 36 3.71 -10.48 0.00
CA GLU A 36 4.90 -11.34 0.11
C GLU A 36 5.66 -11.46 -1.22
N THR A 37 5.00 -11.21 -2.36
CA THR A 37 5.63 -11.26 -3.68
C THR A 37 6.26 -9.92 -4.07
N TYR A 38 5.59 -8.80 -3.80
CA TYR A 38 5.93 -7.52 -4.42
C TYR A 38 6.46 -6.44 -3.47
N PHE A 39 6.19 -6.54 -2.17
CA PHE A 39 6.63 -5.54 -1.20
C PHE A 39 7.97 -5.93 -0.56
N PRO A 40 8.73 -4.96 -0.01
CA PRO A 40 9.94 -5.27 0.73
C PRO A 40 9.66 -6.27 1.86
N PRO A 41 10.48 -7.33 2.02
CA PRO A 41 10.27 -8.29 3.09
C PRO A 41 10.49 -7.63 4.46
N ILE A 42 9.62 -7.97 5.42
CA ILE A 42 9.74 -7.54 6.81
C ILE A 42 9.79 -8.77 7.73
N SER A 43 10.75 -8.78 8.66
CA SER A 43 10.91 -9.84 9.67
C SER A 43 10.20 -9.50 10.98
N GLU A 44 10.23 -8.22 11.36
CA GLU A 44 9.71 -7.74 12.64
C GLU A 44 8.26 -7.21 12.54
N PRO A 45 7.39 -7.47 13.53
CA PRO A 45 6.01 -6.97 13.54
C PRO A 45 5.89 -5.44 13.52
N GLY A 46 6.96 -4.75 13.92
CA GLY A 46 7.07 -3.29 13.86
C GLY A 46 7.06 -2.73 12.43
N GLY A 47 7.49 -3.53 11.45
CA GLY A 47 7.51 -3.18 10.04
C GLY A 47 8.50 -2.07 9.68
N VAL A 48 8.25 -1.41 8.55
CA VAL A 48 9.07 -0.33 7.98
C VAL A 48 8.17 0.81 7.47
N TYR A 49 8.75 1.97 7.22
CA TYR A 49 8.06 3.03 6.48
C TYR A 49 8.30 2.86 4.98
N LEU A 50 7.23 2.88 4.20
CA LEU A 50 7.27 2.89 2.74
C LEU A 50 6.92 4.30 2.27
N GLN A 51 7.76 4.83 1.38
CA GLN A 51 7.40 5.97 0.55
C GLN A 51 6.80 5.43 -0.75
N ILE A 52 5.53 5.75 -0.98
CA ILE A 52 4.78 5.37 -2.18
C ILE A 52 4.35 6.66 -2.86
N GLU A 53 4.56 6.78 -4.16
CA GLU A 53 4.07 7.95 -4.91
C GLU A 53 2.64 7.70 -5.37
N ASP A 54 1.78 8.72 -5.42
CA ASP A 54 0.53 8.60 -6.15
C ASP A 54 0.72 8.84 -7.64
N VAL A 55 -0.30 8.58 -8.45
CA VAL A 55 -0.28 8.84 -9.90
C VAL A 55 -0.08 10.32 -10.29
N LYS A 56 -0.16 11.24 -9.32
CA LYS A 56 0.12 12.68 -9.49
C LYS A 56 1.54 13.06 -9.03
N GLY A 57 2.36 12.08 -8.63
CA GLY A 57 3.72 12.27 -8.14
C GLY A 57 3.82 12.76 -6.68
N LYS A 58 2.71 12.77 -5.93
CA LYS A 58 2.75 13.12 -4.51
C LYS A 58 3.32 11.96 -3.72
N LYS A 59 4.35 12.24 -2.92
CA LYS A 59 4.93 11.28 -2.00
C LYS A 59 4.03 11.08 -0.79
N LEU A 60 3.64 9.83 -0.57
CA LEU A 60 2.87 9.36 0.57
C LEU A 60 3.76 8.46 1.41
N VAL A 61 3.73 8.64 2.74
CA VAL A 61 4.50 7.81 3.66
C VAL A 61 3.52 6.97 4.46
N PHE A 62 3.66 5.65 4.35
CA PHE A 62 2.85 4.69 5.08
C PHE A 62 3.73 3.84 5.98
N LYS A 63 3.18 3.41 7.12
CA LYS A 63 3.82 2.36 7.91
C LYS A 63 3.34 1.00 7.41
N PHE A 64 4.23 0.25 6.78
CA PHE A 64 3.98 -1.11 6.33
C PHE A 64 4.46 -2.10 7.38
N ARG A 65 3.54 -2.88 7.93
CA ARG A 65 3.86 -3.82 9.01
C ARG A 65 2.96 -5.05 8.96
N PHE A 66 3.16 -5.98 9.90
CA PHE A 66 2.25 -7.09 10.07
C PHE A 66 1.80 -7.28 11.52
N TRP A 67 0.62 -7.89 11.68
CA TRP A 67 0.16 -8.47 12.92
C TRP A 67 0.39 -9.99 12.89
N PRO A 68 0.94 -10.60 13.96
CA PRO A 68 0.94 -12.04 14.09
C PRO A 68 -0.50 -12.59 14.02
N ASN A 69 -0.70 -13.66 13.27
CA ASN A 69 -1.99 -14.35 13.17
C ASN A 69 -1.76 -15.87 13.11
N ASN A 70 -1.81 -16.54 14.25
CA ASN A 70 -1.37 -17.93 14.43
C ASN A 70 0.07 -18.11 13.92
N SER A 71 0.33 -19.09 13.06
CA SER A 71 1.59 -19.31 12.37
C SER A 71 1.79 -18.42 11.12
N SER A 72 0.91 -17.44 10.91
CA SER A 72 0.86 -16.57 9.75
C SER A 72 0.90 -15.08 10.15
N ARG A 73 0.65 -14.21 9.16
CA ARG A 73 0.75 -12.75 9.26
C ARG A 73 -0.45 -12.09 8.57
N ILE A 74 -0.94 -10.99 9.15
CA ILE A 74 -1.85 -10.05 8.49
C ILE A 74 -1.06 -8.78 8.20
N TYR A 75 -0.89 -8.45 6.93
CA TYR A 75 -0.15 -7.26 6.51
C TYR A 75 -1.06 -6.03 6.47
N VAL A 76 -0.53 -4.89 6.94
CA VAL A 76 -1.29 -3.66 7.10
C VAL A 76 -0.46 -2.45 6.67
N LEU A 77 -1.08 -1.52 5.95
CA LEU A 77 -0.60 -0.15 5.80
C LEU A 77 -1.32 0.75 6.81
N GLU A 78 -0.57 1.43 7.66
CA GLU A 78 -1.09 2.46 8.56
C GLU A 78 -0.80 3.86 8.00
N GLY A 79 -1.69 4.81 8.29
CA GLY A 79 -1.60 6.18 7.77
C GLY A 79 -2.34 6.40 6.45
N VAL A 80 -3.20 5.46 6.02
CA VAL A 80 -3.91 5.55 4.72
C VAL A 80 -5.02 6.60 4.68
N HIS A 81 -5.45 7.12 5.83
CA HIS A 81 -6.60 8.02 5.93
C HIS A 81 -6.48 9.27 5.06
N ALA A 82 -5.33 9.94 5.11
CA ALA A 82 -5.12 11.16 4.33
C ALA A 82 -5.13 10.91 2.82
N TRP A 83 -4.59 9.76 2.38
CA TRP A 83 -4.62 9.38 0.97
C TRP A 83 -6.05 9.05 0.52
N ILE A 84 -6.77 8.20 1.26
CA ILE A 84 -8.18 7.84 1.01
C ILE A 84 -9.05 9.10 0.90
N GLN A 85 -8.91 10.04 1.84
CA GLN A 85 -9.65 11.30 1.81
C GLN A 85 -9.29 12.17 0.60
N SER A 86 -8.00 12.29 0.28
CA SER A 86 -7.55 13.10 -0.85
C SER A 86 -8.02 12.57 -2.20
N MET A 87 -8.21 11.25 -2.30
CA MET A 87 -8.70 10.56 -3.49
C MET A 87 -10.22 10.32 -3.46
N GLN A 88 -10.90 10.73 -2.38
CA GLN A 88 -12.35 10.56 -2.17
C GLN A 88 -12.82 9.09 -2.28
N LEU A 89 -11.97 8.14 -1.88
CA LEU A 89 -12.25 6.70 -2.00
C LEU A 89 -13.27 6.23 -0.96
N GLN A 90 -14.10 5.27 -1.36
CA GLN A 90 -15.20 4.69 -0.58
C GLN A 90 -15.09 3.17 -0.50
N VAL A 91 -15.99 2.55 0.28
CA VAL A 91 -16.09 1.09 0.36
C VAL A 91 -16.46 0.54 -1.02
N GLY A 92 -15.74 -0.47 -1.48
CA GLY A 92 -15.93 -1.09 -2.79
C GLY A 92 -15.05 -0.50 -3.88
N ASP A 93 -14.44 0.67 -3.68
CA ASP A 93 -13.42 1.19 -4.60
C ASP A 93 -12.13 0.36 -4.51
N PHE A 94 -11.20 0.58 -5.45
CA PHE A 94 -9.94 -0.15 -5.52
C PHE A 94 -8.76 0.78 -5.34
N GLY A 95 -7.78 0.36 -4.54
CA GLY A 95 -6.42 0.89 -4.60
C GLY A 95 -5.57 -0.03 -5.47
N ILE A 96 -4.89 0.52 -6.48
CA ILE A 96 -4.01 -0.26 -7.37
C ILE A 96 -2.56 0.08 -7.07
N PHE A 97 -1.74 -0.94 -6.82
CA PHE A 97 -0.31 -0.79 -6.56
C PHE A 97 0.50 -1.15 -7.81
N TYR A 98 1.53 -0.36 -8.11
CA TYR A 98 2.41 -0.55 -9.26
C TYR A 98 3.90 -0.56 -8.87
N TYR A 99 4.77 -1.00 -9.78
CA TYR A 99 6.22 -0.85 -9.71
C TYR A 99 6.71 0.20 -10.72
N PRO A 100 7.62 1.13 -10.33
CA PRO A 100 8.09 1.38 -8.96
C PRO A 100 6.92 1.77 -8.04
N LEU A 101 7.08 1.62 -6.71
CA LEU A 101 5.97 1.72 -5.74
C LEU A 101 5.13 2.99 -5.91
N ILE A 102 4.01 2.82 -6.62
CA ILE A 102 3.01 3.84 -6.91
C ILE A 102 1.64 3.32 -6.47
N VAL A 103 0.76 4.21 -6.02
CA VAL A 103 -0.63 3.90 -5.70
C VAL A 103 -1.60 4.79 -6.47
N GLN A 104 -2.64 4.17 -7.04
CA GLN A 104 -3.78 4.86 -7.65
C GLN A 104 -5.02 4.68 -6.80
#